data_AF-G3UY60-F1
#
_entry.id   AF-G3UY60-F1
#
_cell.length_a   1.000
_cell.length_b   1.000
_cell.length_c   1.000
_cell.angle_alpha   90.00
_cell.angle_beta   90.00
_cell.angle_gamma   90.00
#
_symmetry.space_group_name_H-M   'P 1'
#
loop_
_entity.id
_entity.type
_entity.pdbx_description
1 polymer ?
#
loop_
_entity_poly.entity_id
_entity_poly.type
_entity_poly.pdbx_seq_one_letter_code
_entity_poly.pdbx_strand_id
1 'polypeptide(L)'
;MDYKAIAQQTAEQVLAYNQDLSGWKLIKSSDTLICHTITQSFAMGSISPRDFIDLVHIKHYERNVDIISTKSVDFPGYAPTSTYIRGFNHPSGYVCSP
;
A
#
# COMPACT_ATOMS: atom_id res chain seq x y z
N MET A 1 -24.25 13.37 11.36
CA MET A 1 -23.08 12.97 10.54
C MET A 1 -23.59 12.22 9.34
N ASP A 2 -23.15 12.59 8.13
CA ASP A 2 -23.54 11.89 6.91
C ASP A 2 -22.54 10.77 6.60
N TYR A 3 -22.85 9.58 7.08
CA TYR A 3 -22.00 8.41 6.92
C TYR A 3 -21.88 7.96 5.46
N LYS A 4 -22.84 8.27 4.59
CA LYS A 4 -22.78 7.91 3.17
C LYS A 4 -21.75 8.75 2.43
N ALA A 5 -21.75 10.06 2.67
CA ALA A 5 -20.75 10.97 2.11
C ALA A 5 -19.33 10.59 2.56
N ILE A 6 -19.15 10.26 3.85
CA ILE A 6 -17.84 9.85 4.40
C ILE A 6 -17.37 8.52 3.79
N ALA A 7 -18.26 7.54 3.65
CA ALA A 7 -17.91 6.26 3.04
C ALA A 7 -17.52 6.41 1.56
N GLN A 8 -18.26 7.22 0.81
CA GLN A 8 -17.98 7.51 -0.59
C GLN A 8 -16.62 8.21 -0.76
N GLN A 9 -16.36 9.25 0.05
CA GLN A 9 -15.08 9.95 0.04
C GLN A 9 -13.91 9.02 0.40
N THR A 10 -14.10 8.13 1.38
CA THR A 10 -13.08 7.14 1.76
C THR A 10 -12.82 6.16 0.62
N ALA A 11 -13.86 5.67 -0.06
CA ALA A 11 -13.72 4.77 -1.21
C ALA A 11 -12.97 5.44 -2.36
N GLU A 12 -13.28 6.71 -2.66
CA GLU A 12 -12.57 7.49 -3.67
C GLU A 12 -11.08 7.69 -3.31
N GLN A 13 -10.77 7.96 -2.05
CA GLN A 13 -9.38 8.04 -1.57
C GLN A 13 -8.65 6.70 -1.70
N VAL A 14 -9.30 5.58 -1.36
CA VAL A 14 -8.74 4.23 -1.53
C VAL A 14 -8.52 3.91 -3.01
N LEU A 15 -9.45 4.30 -3.89
CA LEU A 15 -9.29 4.13 -5.34
C LEU A 15 -8.18 5.01 -5.91
N ALA A 16 -7.98 6.21 -5.37
CA ALA A 16 -6.89 7.10 -5.76
C ALA A 16 -5.50 6.54 -5.40
N TYR A 17 -5.37 5.68 -4.36
CA TYR A 17 -4.12 4.96 -4.09
C TYR A 17 -3.69 4.07 -5.26
N ASN A 18 -4.63 3.52 -6.04
CA ASN A 18 -4.32 2.72 -7.23
C ASN A 18 -3.90 3.59 -8.43
N GLN A 19 -4.01 4.92 -8.33
CA GLN A 19 -3.75 5.87 -9.42
C GLN A 19 -2.49 6.71 -9.20
N ASP A 20 -1.61 6.33 -8.28
CA ASP A 20 -0.44 7.16 -7.98
C ASP A 20 0.44 7.41 -9.23
N LEU A 21 0.53 8.69 -9.61
CA LEU A 21 1.26 9.23 -10.77
C LEU A 21 2.73 9.58 -10.43
N SER A 22 3.21 9.21 -9.24
CA SER A 22 4.55 9.57 -8.71
C SER A 22 5.75 8.96 -9.43
N GLY A 23 5.56 8.22 -10.54
CA GLY A 23 6.65 7.70 -11.37
C GLY A 23 7.16 6.32 -10.96
N TRP A 24 6.24 5.38 -10.75
CA TRP A 24 6.54 3.97 -10.51
C TRP A 24 7.55 3.38 -11.49
N LYS A 25 8.67 2.88 -10.97
CA LYS A 25 9.53 1.94 -11.70
C LYS A 25 9.14 0.52 -11.29
N LEU A 26 8.14 -0.03 -11.98
CA LEU A 26 7.73 -1.43 -11.86
C LEU A 26 8.92 -2.34 -12.20
N ILE A 27 9.62 -2.87 -11.19
CA ILE A 27 10.57 -3.97 -11.38
C ILE A 27 9.74 -5.25 -11.42
N LYS A 28 9.19 -5.53 -12.60
CA LYS A 28 8.13 -6.51 -12.81
C LYS A 28 8.67 -7.94 -12.88
N SER A 29 8.21 -8.81 -11.96
CA SER A 29 7.69 -10.14 -12.33
C SER A 29 6.16 -10.02 -12.29
N SER A 30 5.39 -10.74 -13.11
CA SER A 30 3.94 -10.49 -13.28
C SER A 30 3.16 -10.44 -11.96
N ASP A 31 3.60 -11.24 -10.99
CA ASP A 31 2.89 -11.53 -9.75
C ASP A 31 3.64 -11.01 -8.50
N THR A 32 4.77 -10.33 -8.70
CA THR A 32 5.59 -9.80 -7.61
C THR A 32 6.09 -8.40 -7.95
N LEU A 33 5.83 -7.45 -7.06
CA LEU A 33 6.13 -6.04 -7.26
C LEU A 33 6.65 -5.40 -5.98
N ILE A 34 7.31 -4.26 -6.13
CA ILE A 34 7.73 -3.40 -5.01
C ILE A 34 6.81 -2.19 -4.98
N CYS A 35 6.12 -1.98 -3.86
CA CYS A 35 5.27 -0.84 -3.58
C CYS A 35 6.03 0.23 -2.79
N HIS A 36 5.97 1.49 -3.22
CA HIS A 36 6.30 2.65 -2.40
C HIS A 36 4.99 3.36 -2.03
N THR A 37 4.57 3.21 -0.79
CA THR A 37 3.28 3.74 -0.32
C THR A 37 3.52 4.87 0.66
N ILE A 38 2.93 6.05 0.41
CA ILE A 38 2.95 7.16 1.37
C ILE A 38 1.57 7.21 2.04
N THR A 39 1.54 7.02 3.35
CA THR A 39 0.30 7.12 4.12
C THR A 39 0.03 8.58 4.51
N GLN A 40 -1.24 8.95 4.61
CA GLN A 40 -1.63 10.25 5.12
C GLN A 40 -1.32 10.41 6.62
N SER A 41 -1.52 11.62 7.15
CA SER A 41 -1.49 11.84 8.59
C SER A 41 -2.77 11.28 9.22
N PHE A 42 -2.65 10.63 10.39
CA PHE A 42 -3.75 9.99 11.11
C PHE A 42 -3.93 10.56 12.51
N ALA A 43 -5.03 10.17 13.17
CA ALA A 43 -5.36 10.53 14.55
C ALA A 43 -5.31 12.06 14.78
N MET A 44 -6.00 12.81 13.91
CA MET A 44 -6.06 14.28 13.95
C MET A 44 -4.67 14.96 13.95
N GLY A 45 -3.71 14.39 13.22
CA GLY A 45 -2.35 14.94 13.12
C GLY A 45 -1.36 14.37 14.13
N SER A 46 -1.81 13.55 15.09
CA SER A 46 -0.93 12.96 16.10
C SER A 46 0.02 11.91 15.52
N ILE A 47 -0.32 11.34 14.35
CA ILE A 47 0.52 10.39 13.62
C ILE A 47 0.91 11.06 12.30
N SER A 48 2.19 11.33 12.12
CA SER A 48 2.73 11.91 10.88
C SER A 48 2.65 10.93 9.71
N PRO A 49 2.61 11.44 8.46
CA PRO A 49 2.74 10.63 7.25
C PRO A 49 4.00 9.74 7.27
N ARG A 50 3.91 8.57 6.64
CA ARG A 50 4.99 7.58 6.58
C ARG A 50 5.13 7.04 5.15
N ASP A 51 6.36 6.78 4.72
CA ASP A 51 6.63 6.02 3.51
C ASP A 51 6.89 4.54 3.85
N PHE A 52 6.37 3.63 3.04
CA PHE A 52 6.58 2.19 3.17
C PHE A 52 7.13 1.66 1.86
N ILE A 53 8.15 0.80 1.94
CA ILE A 53 8.69 0.09 0.78
C ILE A 53 8.43 -1.40 0.97
N ASP A 54 7.40 -1.91 0.30
CA ASP A 54 6.89 -3.26 0.51
C ASP A 54 7.09 -4.13 -0.73
N LEU A 55 7.61 -5.34 -0.55
CA LEU A 55 7.49 -6.41 -1.54
C LEU A 55 6.08 -7.00 -1.44
N VAL A 56 5.36 -6.98 -2.55
CA VAL A 56 4.00 -7.50 -2.67
C VAL A 56 4.04 -8.69 -3.62
N HIS A 57 3.48 -9.81 -3.19
CA HIS A 57 3.30 -11.01 -4.02
C HIS A 57 1.82 -11.36 -4.09
N ILE A 58 1.30 -11.45 -5.31
CA ILE A 58 -0.08 -11.83 -5.58
C ILE A 58 -0.07 -13.28 -6.02
N LYS A 59 -0.88 -14.12 -5.38
CA LYS A 59 -1.01 -15.52 -5.77
C LYS A 59 -2.48 -15.90 -5.88
N HIS A 60 -2.83 -16.34 -7.09
CA HIS A 60 -4.12 -16.93 -7.40
C HIS A 60 -4.12 -18.41 -6.98
N TYR A 61 -5.05 -18.79 -6.11
CA TYR A 61 -5.27 -20.16 -5.65
C TYR A 61 -6.55 -20.74 -6.25
N GLU A 62 -6.70 -22.05 -6.15
CA GLU A 62 -7.95 -22.75 -6.50
C GLU A 62 -9.15 -22.17 -5.75
N ARG A 63 -10.36 -22.41 -6.29
CA ARG A 63 -11.63 -21.89 -5.74
C ARG A 63 -11.73 -20.35 -5.73
N ASN A 64 -11.05 -19.69 -6.68
CA ASN A 64 -11.08 -18.23 -6.88
C ASN A 64 -10.63 -17.43 -5.64
N VAL A 65 -9.64 -17.96 -4.91
CA VAL A 65 -9.04 -17.25 -3.77
C VAL A 65 -7.77 -16.54 -4.21
N ASP A 66 -7.68 -15.24 -3.97
CA ASP A 66 -6.47 -14.46 -4.22
C ASP A 66 -5.83 -14.07 -2.89
N ILE A 67 -4.54 -14.33 -2.75
CA ILE A 67 -3.75 -13.90 -1.59
C ILE A 67 -2.73 -12.88 -2.05
N ILE A 68 -2.76 -11.71 -1.41
CA ILE A 68 -1.81 -10.62 -1.61
C ILE A 68 -0.92 -10.59 -0.38
N SER A 69 0.27 -11.17 -0.45
CA SER A 69 1.23 -11.18 0.66
C SER A 69 2.16 -9.97 0.56
N THR A 70 2.41 -9.30 1.68
CA THR A 70 3.24 -8.10 1.75
C THR A 70 4.30 -8.23 2.84
N LYS A 71 5.47 -7.63 2.61
CA LYS A 71 6.50 -7.43 3.65
C LYS A 71 7.35 -6.22 3.30
N SER A 72 7.75 -5.44 4.30
CA SER A 72 8.73 -4.38 4.05
C SER A 72 10.09 -4.94 3.66
N VAL A 73 10.76 -4.25 2.74
CA VAL A 73 12.08 -4.58 2.21
C VAL A 73 12.94 -3.34 2.09
N ASP A 74 14.25 -3.51 2.27
CA ASP A 74 15.21 -2.48 1.89
C ASP A 74 15.43 -2.54 0.37
N PHE A 75 15.08 -1.47 -0.32
CA PHE A 75 15.24 -1.36 -1.76
C PHE A 75 16.11 -0.14 -2.11
N PRO A 76 17.30 -0.32 -2.73
CA PRO A 76 18.25 0.77 -2.98
C PRO A 76 17.68 1.96 -3.77
N GLY A 77 16.68 1.74 -4.63
CA GLY A 77 16.04 2.82 -5.38
C GLY A 77 15.14 3.74 -4.54
N TYR A 78 14.86 3.39 -3.28
CA TYR A 78 14.05 4.18 -2.34
C TYR A 78 14.70 4.19 -0.95
N ALA A 79 15.88 4.79 -0.85
CA ALA A 79 16.54 5.04 0.43
C ALA A 79 15.68 5.98 1.33
N PRO A 80 15.72 5.81 2.66
CA PRO A 80 15.02 6.71 3.57
C PRO A 80 15.44 8.17 3.38
N THR A 81 14.48 9.09 3.48
CA THR A 81 14.71 10.54 3.43
C THR A 81 14.14 11.22 4.68
N SER A 82 14.43 12.50 4.89
CA SER A 82 13.84 13.26 6.01
C SER A 82 12.40 13.72 5.75
N THR A 83 11.86 13.52 4.54
CA THR A 83 10.52 13.97 4.15
C THR A 83 9.42 13.18 4.85
N TYR A 84 9.63 11.87 5.00
CA TYR A 84 8.69 10.95 5.62
C TYR A 84 9.42 10.03 6.59
N ILE A 85 8.72 9.61 7.64
CA ILE A 85 9.24 8.56 8.52
C ILE A 85 9.06 7.21 7.81
N ARG A 86 10.15 6.45 7.65
CA ARG A 86 10.09 5.08 7.09
C ARG A 86 9.26 4.17 7.99
N GLY A 87 8.08 3.83 7.51
CA GLY A 87 7.24 2.79 8.07
C GLY A 87 7.82 1.40 7.81
N PHE A 88 7.42 0.44 8.66
CA PHE A 88 7.80 -0.95 8.55
C PHE A 88 6.58 -1.84 8.79
N ASN A 89 6.20 -2.58 7.76
CA ASN A 89 5.19 -3.62 7.81
C ASN A 89 5.86 -4.97 8.03
N HIS A 90 5.44 -5.67 9.08
CA HIS A 90 5.72 -7.09 9.23
C HIS A 90 5.03 -7.89 8.13
N PRO A 91 5.46 -9.14 7.85
CA PRO A 91 4.78 -10.02 6.93
C PRO A 91 3.28 -10.07 7.20
N SER A 92 2.50 -9.60 6.23
CA SER A 92 1.06 -9.41 6.32
C SER A 92 0.45 -9.53 4.93
N GLY A 93 -0.81 -9.11 4.75
CA GLY A 93 -1.45 -9.20 3.45
C GLY A 93 -2.98 -9.15 3.48
N TYR A 94 -3.56 -9.42 2.32
CA TYR A 94 -5.00 -9.54 2.12
C TYR A 94 -5.33 -10.91 1.55
N VAL A 95 -6.52 -11.40 1.90
CA VAL A 95 -7.11 -12.59 1.31
C VAL A 95 -8.46 -12.17 0.72
N CYS A 96 -8.61 -12.38 -0.58
CA CYS A 96 -9.86 -12.20 -1.30
C CYS A 96 -10.43 -13.59 -1.58
N SER A 97 -11.60 -13.89 -1.02
CA SER A 97 -12.34 -15.13 -1.24
C SER A 97 -13.73 -14.78 -1.79
N PRO A 98 -14.32 -15.63 -2.65
CA PRO A 98 -15.73 -15.51 -3.04
C PRO A 98 -16.67 -15.62 -1.85
#